data_AF-A0A645GZH5-F1
#
_entry.id   AF-A0A645GZH5-F1
#
_cell.length_a   1.000
_cell.length_b   1.000
_cell.length_c   1.000
_cell.angle_alpha   90.00
_cell.angle_beta   90.00
_cell.angle_gamma   90.00
#
_symmetry.space_group_name_H-M   'P 1'
#
loop_
_entity.id
_entity.type
_entity.pdbx_description
1 polymer ?
#
loop_
_entity_poly.entity_id
_entity_poly.type
_entity_poly.pdbx_seq_one_letter_code
_entity_poly.pdbx_strand_id
1 'polypeptide(L)'
;MLRVQVEHVDTIRKLTEVYTTIVEENAAFFRLLVENGLTDLAKTVFREKLTQLPPVLECQRENRTETERRYFNAFWVAAFIEVYSIWLLEDRATDRNEIVTIISDIMRGDYFFAPDDK
;
A
#
# COMPACT_ATOMS: atom_id res chain seq x y z
N MET A 1 -17.62 0.99 -9.18
CA MET A 1 -16.94 -0.28 -8.86
C MET A 1 -15.47 -0.09 -9.20
N LEU A 2 -14.58 -0.06 -8.20
CA LEU A 2 -13.13 0.05 -8.40
C LEU A 2 -12.65 -1.05 -9.35
N ARG A 3 -12.07 -0.68 -10.50
CA ARG A 3 -11.45 -1.61 -11.44
C ARG A 3 -10.01 -1.84 -11.00
N VAL A 4 -9.63 -3.10 -10.81
CA VAL A 4 -8.25 -3.48 -10.51
C VAL A 4 -7.78 -4.30 -11.69
N GLN A 5 -6.93 -3.74 -12.56
CA GLN A 5 -6.19 -4.54 -13.52
C GLN A 5 -5.09 -5.28 -12.75
N VAL A 6 -5.23 -6.60 -12.65
CA VAL A 6 -4.20 -7.45 -12.02
C VAL A 6 -3.14 -7.71 -13.08
N GLU A 7 -2.22 -6.75 -13.27
CA GLU A 7 -0.97 -7.01 -13.98
C GLU A 7 -0.13 -8.04 -13.20
N HIS A 8 0.73 -8.78 -13.89
CA HIS A 8 1.65 -9.71 -13.24
C HIS A 8 2.68 -8.93 -12.41
N VAL A 9 2.61 -9.05 -11.07
CA VAL A 9 3.48 -8.35 -10.13
C VAL A 9 4.57 -9.30 -9.62
N ASP A 10 5.82 -8.98 -9.94
CA ASP A 10 7.02 -9.78 -9.63
C ASP A 10 8.05 -9.05 -8.72
N THR A 11 7.87 -7.76 -8.45
CA THR A 11 8.79 -6.93 -7.64
C THR A 11 8.05 -6.05 -6.62
N ILE A 12 8.67 -5.74 -5.45
CA ILE A 12 8.10 -4.83 -4.42
C ILE A 12 7.64 -3.56 -5.13
N ARG A 13 8.49 -3.02 -5.98
CA ARG A 13 8.23 -1.76 -6.66
C ARG A 13 6.97 -1.82 -7.51
N LYS A 14 6.82 -2.83 -8.39
CA LYS A 14 5.59 -2.98 -9.20
C LYS A 14 4.36 -3.16 -8.33
N LEU A 15 4.48 -3.89 -7.21
CA LEU A 15 3.37 -4.06 -6.26
C LEU A 15 2.93 -2.72 -5.67
N THR A 16 3.89 -1.92 -5.20
CA THR A 16 3.62 -0.59 -4.68
C THR A 16 3.10 0.37 -5.74
N GLU A 17 3.57 0.27 -6.99
CA GLU A 17 3.05 1.05 -8.11
C GLU A 17 1.59 0.73 -8.40
N VAL A 18 1.19 -0.55 -8.38
CA VAL A 18 -0.21 -0.98 -8.54
C VAL A 18 -1.07 -0.41 -7.42
N TYR A 19 -0.64 -0.53 -6.17
CA TYR A 19 -1.36 0.01 -5.02
C TYR A 19 -1.51 1.54 -5.10
N THR A 20 -0.44 2.24 -5.46
CA THR A 20 -0.45 3.71 -5.60
C THR A 20 -1.39 4.14 -6.72
N THR A 21 -1.38 3.46 -7.87
CA THR A 21 -2.30 3.77 -8.98
C THR A 21 -3.76 3.62 -8.54
N ILE A 22 -4.12 2.58 -7.79
CA ILE A 22 -5.49 2.39 -7.27
C ILE A 22 -5.89 3.55 -6.34
N VAL A 23 -4.97 4.00 -5.50
CA VAL A 23 -5.20 5.15 -4.60
C VAL A 23 -5.43 6.42 -5.42
N GLU A 24 -4.59 6.69 -6.42
CA GLU A 24 -4.68 7.86 -7.29
C GLU A 24 -5.99 7.90 -8.08
N GLU A 25 -6.35 6.79 -8.74
CA GLU A 25 -7.59 6.67 -9.52
C GLU A 25 -8.86 6.90 -8.69
N ASN A 26 -8.76 6.71 -7.37
CA ASN A 26 -9.89 6.79 -6.44
C ASN A 26 -9.72 7.93 -5.43
N ALA A 27 -8.73 8.81 -5.62
CA ALA A 27 -8.37 9.84 -4.67
C ALA A 27 -9.55 10.78 -4.36
N ALA A 28 -10.35 11.15 -5.36
CA ALA A 28 -11.54 11.98 -5.16
C ALA A 28 -12.58 11.29 -4.25
N PHE A 29 -12.79 9.99 -4.43
CA PHE A 29 -13.69 9.22 -3.57
C PHE A 29 -13.15 9.14 -2.13
N PHE A 30 -11.86 8.85 -1.95
CA PHE A 30 -11.27 8.79 -0.62
C PHE A 30 -11.22 10.14 0.07
N ARG A 31 -10.96 11.23 -0.66
CA ARG A 31 -11.03 12.60 -0.16
C ARG A 31 -12.42 12.91 0.38
N LEU A 32 -13.48 12.58 -0.36
CA LEU A 32 -14.86 12.76 0.11
C LEU A 32 -15.13 12.00 1.41
N LEU A 33 -14.64 10.76 1.54
CA LEU A 33 -14.82 10.02 2.79
C LEU A 33 -14.10 10.71 3.97
N VAL A 34 -12.87 11.15 3.76
CA VAL A 34 -12.06 11.78 4.80
C VAL A 34 -12.62 13.15 5.21
N GLU A 35 -12.99 13.99 4.26
CA GLU A 35 -13.60 15.31 4.49
C GLU A 35 -14.93 15.22 5.26
N ASN A 36 -15.64 14.10 5.16
CA ASN A 36 -16.89 13.84 5.89
C ASN A 36 -16.70 13.05 7.20
N GLY A 37 -15.45 12.89 7.68
CA GLY A 37 -15.16 12.15 8.91
C GLY A 37 -15.40 10.64 8.81
N LEU A 38 -15.50 10.09 7.60
CA LEU A 38 -15.71 8.67 7.32
C LEU A 38 -14.38 7.94 7.10
N THR A 39 -13.33 8.34 7.83
CA THR A 39 -11.98 7.77 7.70
C THR A 39 -11.98 6.25 7.93
N ASP A 40 -12.74 5.74 8.89
CA ASP A 40 -12.85 4.30 9.14
C ASP A 40 -13.48 3.53 7.96
N LEU A 41 -14.44 4.16 7.27
CA LEU A 41 -15.02 3.59 6.05
C LEU A 41 -13.99 3.61 4.91
N ALA A 42 -13.21 4.69 4.76
CA ALA A 42 -12.12 4.74 3.79
C ALA A 42 -11.09 3.62 4.03
N LYS A 43 -10.65 3.44 5.28
CA LYS A 43 -9.74 2.35 5.69
C LYS A 43 -10.35 0.98 5.39
N THR A 44 -11.65 0.80 5.60
CA THR A 44 -12.37 -0.45 5.31
C THR A 44 -12.42 -0.74 3.81
N VAL A 45 -12.79 0.25 2.99
CA VAL A 45 -12.83 0.11 1.52
C VAL A 45 -11.44 -0.17 0.96
N PHE A 46 -10.41 0.53 1.45
CA PHE A 46 -9.02 0.25 1.07
C PHE A 46 -8.63 -1.18 1.44
N ARG A 47 -8.92 -1.62 2.67
CA ARG A 47 -8.60 -2.98 3.12
C ARG A 47 -9.25 -4.03 2.22
N GLU A 48 -10.55 -3.90 1.93
CA GLU A 48 -11.25 -4.83 1.05
C GLU A 48 -10.60 -4.93 -0.34
N LYS A 49 -10.09 -3.81 -0.87
CA LYS A 49 -9.45 -3.80 -2.19
C LYS A 49 -8.01 -4.32 -2.16
N LEU A 50 -7.22 -3.89 -1.19
CA LEU A 50 -5.83 -4.27 -1.07
C LEU A 50 -5.68 -5.75 -0.66
N THR A 51 -6.61 -6.30 0.12
CA THR A 51 -6.62 -7.74 0.46
C THR A 51 -7.00 -8.66 -0.70
N GLN A 52 -7.72 -8.13 -1.72
CA GLN A 52 -7.99 -8.86 -2.97
C GLN A 52 -6.77 -8.92 -3.89
N LEU A 53 -5.81 -8.03 -3.68
CA LEU A 53 -4.55 -8.06 -4.40
C LEU A 53 -3.60 -9.03 -3.72
N PRO A 54 -2.93 -9.91 -4.48
CA PRO A 54 -1.99 -10.83 -3.91
C PRO A 54 -0.82 -10.06 -3.28
N PRO A 55 -0.47 -10.29 -2.00
CA PRO A 55 0.81 -9.85 -1.45
C PRO A 55 1.89 -10.77 -2.01
N VAL A 56 2.24 -10.63 -3.30
CA VAL A 56 3.27 -11.48 -3.89
C VAL A 56 4.55 -10.69 -3.96
N LEU A 57 5.56 -11.23 -3.29
CA LEU A 57 6.88 -11.39 -3.89
C LEU A 57 7.48 -12.75 -3.60
N GLU A 58 7.96 -13.39 -4.66
CA GLU A 58 8.75 -14.62 -4.56
C GLU A 58 10.01 -14.44 -3.70
N CYS A 59 10.59 -13.24 -3.64
CA CYS A 59 11.74 -12.96 -2.78
C CYS A 59 11.42 -12.97 -1.27
N GLN A 60 10.14 -13.02 -0.88
CA GLN A 60 9.70 -13.14 0.52
C GLN A 60 9.15 -14.56 0.84
N ARG A 61 9.22 -15.51 -0.11
CA ARG A 61 8.52 -16.82 -0.05
C ARG A 61 9.24 -17.97 0.65
N GLU A 62 10.45 -17.80 1.19
CA GLU A 62 11.10 -18.93 1.87
C GLU A 62 10.39 -19.26 3.20
N ASN A 63 9.66 -20.39 3.20
CA ASN A 63 9.14 -21.13 4.37
C ASN A 63 8.20 -20.39 5.34
N ARG A 64 7.04 -19.92 4.87
CA ARG A 64 5.96 -19.41 5.75
C ARG A 64 4.70 -20.28 5.67
N THR A 65 4.10 -20.59 6.82
CA THR A 65 2.77 -21.23 6.92
C THR A 65 1.68 -20.33 6.32
N GLU A 66 0.52 -20.90 5.97
CA GLU A 66 -0.62 -20.09 5.48
C GLU A 66 -1.07 -19.03 6.48
N THR A 67 -1.02 -19.36 7.77
CA THR A 67 -1.34 -18.43 8.85
C THR A 67 -0.39 -17.25 8.90
N GLU A 68 0.93 -17.49 8.85
CA GLU A 68 1.92 -16.41 8.78
C GLU A 68 1.70 -15.52 7.56
N ARG A 69 1.42 -16.11 6.38
CA ARG A 69 1.11 -15.34 5.16
C ARG A 69 -0.07 -14.39 5.36
N ARG A 70 -1.16 -14.86 5.98
CA ARG A 70 -2.33 -14.01 6.27
C ARG A 70 -1.97 -12.86 7.20
N TYR A 71 -1.19 -13.11 8.25
CA TYR A 71 -0.80 -12.08 9.19
C TYR A 71 0.15 -11.04 8.58
N PHE A 72 1.15 -11.46 7.81
CA PHE A 72 2.03 -10.51 7.10
C PHE A 72 1.26 -9.68 6.08
N ASN A 73 0.33 -10.29 5.34
CA ASN A 73 -0.52 -9.55 4.42
C ASN A 73 -1.35 -8.49 5.16
N ALA A 74 -2.00 -8.87 6.26
CA ALA A 74 -2.80 -7.94 7.05
C ALA A 74 -1.97 -6.79 7.61
N PHE A 75 -0.74 -7.07 8.06
CA PHE A 75 0.21 -6.06 8.53
C PHE A 75 0.55 -5.05 7.42
N TRP A 76 0.98 -5.53 6.25
CA TRP A 76 1.36 -4.64 5.15
C TRP A 76 0.20 -3.82 4.62
N VAL A 77 -0.97 -4.44 4.44
CA VAL A 77 -2.20 -3.72 4.05
C VAL A 77 -2.52 -2.62 5.05
N ALA A 78 -2.41 -2.88 6.36
CA ALA A 78 -2.65 -1.86 7.37
C ALA A 78 -1.63 -0.71 7.29
N ALA A 79 -0.35 -1.01 7.09
CA ALA A 79 0.69 0.00 6.93
C ALA A 79 0.46 0.88 5.69
N PHE A 80 0.12 0.29 4.54
CA PHE A 80 -0.13 1.06 3.32
C PHE A 80 -1.35 1.95 3.43
N ILE A 81 -2.42 1.45 4.06
CA ILE A 81 -3.63 2.24 4.32
C ILE A 81 -3.27 3.52 5.07
N GLU A 82 -2.42 3.43 6.09
CA GLU A 82 -2.04 4.60 6.89
C GLU A 82 -1.23 5.60 6.07
N VAL A 83 -0.19 5.13 5.35
CA VAL A 83 0.65 5.99 4.49
C VAL A 83 -0.19 6.69 3.42
N TYR A 84 -1.06 5.97 2.71
CA TYR A 84 -1.93 6.57 1.68
C TYR A 84 -2.97 7.52 2.26
N SER A 85 -3.49 7.25 3.47
CA SER A 85 -4.43 8.16 4.13
C SER A 85 -3.78 9.50 4.44
N ILE A 86 -2.54 9.48 4.95
CA ILE A 86 -1.75 10.70 5.21
C ILE A 86 -1.48 11.43 3.88
N TRP A 87 -0.99 10.71 2.87
CA TRP A 87 -0.68 11.30 1.57
C TRP A 87 -1.90 11.97 0.91
N LEU A 88 -3.09 11.34 1.02
CA LEU A 88 -4.34 11.91 0.52
C LEU A 88 -4.79 13.14 1.32
N LEU A 89 -4.62 13.13 2.65
CA LEU A 89 -4.92 14.25 3.54
C LEU A 89 -4.04 15.48 3.23
N GLU A 90 -2.82 15.26 2.80
CA GLU A 90 -1.86 16.28 2.38
C GLU A 90 -2.03 16.68 0.90
N ASP A 91 -3.16 16.35 0.27
CA ASP A 91 -3.46 16.60 -1.13
C ASP A 91 -2.38 16.11 -2.11
N ARG A 92 -1.76 14.97 -1.77
CA ARG A 92 -0.64 14.37 -2.50
C ARG A 92 0.56 15.31 -2.64
N ALA A 93 0.90 16.07 -1.59
CA ALA A 93 2.04 16.98 -1.57
C ALA A 93 3.39 16.30 -1.88
N THR A 94 3.58 15.07 -1.40
CA THR A 94 4.73 14.23 -1.74
C THR A 94 4.57 13.66 -3.16
N ASP A 95 5.66 13.68 -3.94
CA ASP A 95 5.68 13.11 -5.29
C ASP A 95 5.32 11.61 -5.28
N ARG A 96 4.70 11.16 -6.39
CA ARG A 96 4.30 9.77 -6.57
C ARG A 96 5.48 8.80 -6.48
N ASN A 97 6.62 9.10 -7.11
CA ASN A 97 7.77 8.19 -7.08
C ASN A 97 8.39 8.11 -5.69
N GLU A 98 8.40 9.22 -4.95
CA GLU A 98 8.82 9.27 -3.55
C GLU A 98 7.91 8.42 -2.66
N ILE A 99 6.58 8.53 -2.80
CA ILE A 99 5.62 7.66 -2.08
C ILE A 99 5.82 6.18 -2.43
N VAL A 100 5.98 5.86 -3.72
CA VAL A 100 6.27 4.48 -4.16
C VAL A 100 7.57 3.97 -3.53
N THR A 101 8.59 4.82 -3.41
CA THR A 101 9.88 4.48 -2.79
C THR A 101 9.72 4.25 -1.29
N ILE A 102 9.07 5.17 -0.56
CA ILE A 102 8.81 5.04 0.88
C ILE A 102 8.07 3.74 1.19
N ILE A 103 7.00 3.45 0.44
CA ILE A 103 6.21 2.22 0.64
C ILE A 103 7.05 0.99 0.28
N SER A 104 7.86 1.06 -0.78
CA SER A 104 8.75 -0.02 -1.16
C SER A 104 9.79 -0.33 -0.06
N ASP A 105 10.35 0.70 0.57
CA ASP A 105 11.36 0.55 1.63
C ASP A 105 10.71 0.04 2.92
N ILE A 106 9.50 0.52 3.24
CA ILE A 106 8.65 -0.06 4.29
C ILE A 106 8.49 -1.56 4.07
N MET A 107 8.10 -1.99 2.86
CA MET A 107 7.93 -3.41 2.52
C MET A 107 9.20 -4.26 2.60
N ARG A 108 10.35 -3.66 2.29
CA ARG A 108 11.65 -4.33 2.39
C ARG A 108 12.12 -4.49 3.83
N GLY A 109 11.62 -3.66 4.75
CA GLY A 109 12.22 -3.52 6.08
C GLY A 109 13.33 -2.47 6.14
N ASP A 110 13.53 -1.70 5.06
CA ASP A 110 14.69 -0.83 4.86
C ASP A 110 14.47 0.61 5.38
N TYR A 111 13.42 0.83 6.18
CA TYR A 111 12.98 2.16 6.61
C TYR A 111 13.71 2.72 7.84
N PHE A 112 14.65 1.97 8.42
CA PHE A 112 15.52 2.42 9.52
C PHE A 112 16.97 2.68 9.10
N PHE A 113 17.34 2.44 7.84
CA PHE A 113 18.71 2.67 7.38
C PHE A 113 18.93 4.13 7.01
N ALA A 114 19.91 4.79 7.64
CA ALA A 114 20.40 6.06 7.16
C ALA A 114 21.30 5.83 5.93
N PRO A 115 21.33 6.75 4.95
CA PRO A 115 22.27 6.69 3.82
C PRO A 115 23.74 6.57 4.27
N ASP A 116 24.04 7.01 5.48
CA ASP A 116 25.37 7.04 6.09
C ASP A 116 25.77 5.71 6.78
N ASP A 117 24.90 4.69 6.81
CA ASP A 117 25.16 3.41 7.47
C ASP A 117 25.91 2.38 6.58
N LYS A 118 26.56 2.80 5.48
CA LYS A 118 27.32 1.95 4.55
C LYS A 118 28.79 2.35 4.41
#